data_AF-W0AJS2-F1
#
_entry.id   AF-W0AJS2-F1
#
_cell.length_a   1.000
_cell.length_b   1.000
_cell.length_c   1.000
_cell.angle_alpha   90.00
_cell.angle_beta   90.00
_cell.angle_gamma   90.00
#
_symmetry.space_group_name_H-M   'P 1'
#
loop_
_entity.id
_entity.type
_entity.pdbx_description
1 polymer ?
#
loop_
_entity_poly.entity_id
_entity_poly.type
_entity_poly.pdbx_seq_one_letter_code
_entity_poly.pdbx_strand_id
1 'polypeptide(L)'
;MRTSKAIRILGGLMLACGLFLIGLMGIIAVNIAPQMLHPGQEIGGSTWTGTAEQGRMALTLFSMVIAFGLVATLTGLWQIATGQRSRVVLVVVILLAFALFAYARYLTGALDG
;
A
#
# COMPACT_ATOMS: atom_id res chain seq x y z
N MET A 1 22.53 -6.59 -21.71
CA MET A 1 22.46 -5.20 -21.22
C MET A 1 21.10 -4.63 -21.61
N ARG A 2 20.23 -4.26 -20.67
CA ARG A 2 18.94 -3.62 -21.01
C ARG A 2 19.20 -2.14 -21.29
N THR A 3 18.81 -1.66 -22.46
CA THR A 3 18.99 -0.27 -22.91
C THR A 3 18.29 0.71 -21.96
N SER A 4 18.88 1.88 -21.70
CA SER A 4 18.34 2.89 -20.77
C SER A 4 16.89 3.31 -21.07
N LYS A 5 16.44 3.18 -22.33
CA LYS A 5 15.04 3.37 -22.73
C LYS A 5 14.08 2.36 -22.06
N ALA A 6 14.46 1.10 -21.97
CA ALA A 6 13.64 0.06 -21.34
C ALA A 6 13.47 0.29 -19.83
N ILE A 7 14.51 0.81 -19.17
CA ILE A 7 14.47 1.16 -17.74
C ILE A 7 13.50 2.33 -17.49
N ARG A 8 13.51 3.35 -18.35
CA ARG A 8 12.57 4.48 -18.24
C ARG A 8 11.11 4.07 -18.47
N ILE A 9 10.84 3.18 -19.43
CA ILE A 9 9.49 2.65 -19.66
C ILE A 9 9.01 1.84 -18.46
N LEU A 10 9.86 0.98 -17.91
CA LEU A 10 9.53 0.20 -16.71
C LEU A 10 9.27 1.12 -15.50
N GLY A 11 10.07 2.18 -15.36
CA GLY A 11 9.87 3.21 -14.34
C GLY A 11 8.56 3.96 -14.51
N GLY A 12 8.19 4.31 -15.75
CA GLY A 12 6.88 4.89 -16.09
C GLY A 12 5.72 3.97 -15.69
N LEU A 13 5.83 2.68 -15.99
CA LEU A 13 4.82 1.69 -15.63
C LEU A 13 4.70 1.51 -14.11
N MET A 14 5.83 1.45 -13.39
CA MET A 14 5.83 1.38 -11.92
C MET A 14 5.22 2.64 -11.30
N LEU A 15 5.52 3.82 -11.85
CA LEU A 15 4.94 5.08 -11.39
C LEU A 15 3.43 5.11 -11.60
N ALA A 16 2.96 4.72 -12.79
CA ALA A 16 1.53 4.66 -13.08
C ALA A 16 0.81 3.66 -12.17
N CYS A 17 1.40 2.49 -11.96
CA CYS A 17 0.84 1.46 -11.09
C CYS A 17 0.82 1.90 -9.62
N GLY A 18 1.89 2.53 -9.12
CA GLY A 18 1.95 3.07 -7.77
C GLY A 18 0.92 4.16 -7.53
N LEU A 19 0.78 5.12 -8.45
CA LEU A 19 -0.25 6.16 -8.38
C LEU A 19 -1.66 5.57 -8.40
N PHE A 20 -1.90 4.58 -9.26
CA PHE A 20 -3.17 3.89 -9.31
C PHE A 20 -3.50 3.20 -7.98
N LEU A 21 -2.54 2.48 -7.39
CA LEU A 21 -2.72 1.80 -6.12
C LEU A 21 -2.97 2.77 -4.96
N ILE A 22 -2.18 3.86 -4.86
CA ILE A 22 -2.39 4.88 -3.83
C ILE A 22 -3.74 5.56 -4.00
N GLY A 23 -4.06 6.00 -5.20
CA GLY A 23 -5.28 6.77 -5.49
C GLY A 23 -6.53 5.92 -5.26
N LEU A 24 -6.59 4.75 -5.89
CA LEU A 24 -7.76 3.88 -5.80
C LEU A 24 -7.93 3.33 -4.37
N MET A 25 -6.86 2.85 -3.75
CA MET A 25 -6.96 2.33 -2.38
C MET A 25 -7.20 3.43 -1.35
N GLY A 26 -6.67 4.64 -1.56
CA GLY A 26 -6.96 5.80 -0.72
C GLY A 26 -8.44 6.21 -0.78
N ILE A 27 -9.03 6.25 -1.98
CA ILE A 27 -10.46 6.53 -2.17
C ILE A 27 -11.30 5.47 -1.47
N ILE A 28 -10.99 4.19 -1.68
CA ILE A 28 -11.71 3.08 -1.04
C ILE A 28 -11.60 3.18 0.49
N ALA A 29 -10.40 3.39 1.01
CA ALA A 29 -10.17 3.49 2.44
C ALA A 29 -10.97 4.65 3.07
N VAL A 30 -10.99 5.83 2.46
CA VAL A 30 -11.74 6.99 2.99
C VAL A 30 -13.26 6.74 2.97
N ASN A 31 -13.77 6.08 1.92
CA ASN A 31 -15.21 5.80 1.81
C ASN A 31 -15.67 4.68 2.76
N ILE A 32 -14.85 3.66 3.00
CA ILE A 32 -15.23 2.47 3.77
C ILE A 32 -14.79 2.54 5.24
N ALA A 33 -13.73 3.28 5.57
CA ALA A 33 -13.26 3.46 6.95
C ALA A 33 -14.34 3.86 7.96
N PRO A 34 -15.24 4.84 7.69
CA PRO A 34 -16.24 5.22 8.68
C PRO A 34 -17.22 4.07 9.00
N GLN A 35 -17.58 3.25 8.01
CA GLN A 35 -18.45 2.09 8.17
C GLN A 35 -17.76 0.96 8.94
N MET A 36 -16.47 0.73 8.67
CA MET A 36 -15.67 -0.31 9.35
C MET A 36 -15.33 0.04 10.81
N LEU A 37 -15.20 1.33 11.14
CA LEU A 37 -14.87 1.80 12.49
C LEU A 37 -16.09 1.93 13.40
N HIS A 38 -17.30 2.00 12.83
CA HIS A 38 -18.57 2.07 13.56
C HIS A 38 -19.51 0.92 13.15
N PRO A 39 -19.17 -0.35 13.48
CA PRO A 39 -20.00 -1.50 13.15
C PRO A 39 -21.39 -1.37 13.78
N GLY A 40 -22.44 -1.69 13.01
CA GLY A 40 -23.84 -1.62 13.45
C GLY A 40 -24.51 -0.24 13.31
N GLN A 41 -23.78 0.80 12.89
CA GLN A 41 -24.38 2.07 12.48
C GLN A 41 -24.48 2.15 10.95
N GLU A 42 -25.65 2.51 10.44
CA GLU A 42 -25.86 2.73 9.02
C GLU A 42 -25.24 4.09 8.65
N ILE A 43 -24.14 4.06 7.88
CA ILE A 43 -23.45 5.26 7.42
C ILE A 43 -23.50 5.23 5.90
N GLY A 44 -24.22 6.17 5.27
CA GLY A 44 -24.30 6.28 3.81
C GLY A 44 -25.08 5.17 3.10
N GLY A 45 -26.08 4.56 3.77
CA GLY A 45 -26.96 3.54 3.19
C GLY A 45 -26.36 2.12 3.14
N SER A 46 -25.23 1.90 3.81
CA SER A 46 -24.60 0.58 3.92
C SER A 46 -24.12 0.35 5.35
N THR A 47 -24.32 -0.88 5.83
CA THR A 47 -24.01 -1.29 7.20
C THR A 47 -22.93 -2.37 7.16
N TRP A 48 -21.82 -2.14 7.87
CA TRP A 48 -20.80 -3.15 8.05
C TRP A 48 -21.31 -4.25 8.99
N THR A 49 -21.45 -5.47 8.47
CA THR A 49 -21.95 -6.64 9.22
C THR A 49 -20.84 -7.40 9.95
N GLY A 50 -19.57 -7.05 9.72
CA GLY A 50 -18.43 -7.65 10.40
C GLY A 50 -18.14 -7.03 11.77
N THR A 51 -17.18 -7.60 12.50
CA THR A 51 -16.73 -7.05 13.79
C THR A 51 -15.84 -5.81 13.60
N ALA A 52 -15.73 -4.97 14.63
CA ALA A 52 -14.79 -3.82 14.63
C ALA A 52 -13.35 -4.25 14.38
N GLU A 53 -12.99 -5.44 14.86
CA GLU A 53 -11.66 -6.03 14.73
C GLU A 53 -11.35 -6.41 13.28
N GLN A 54 -12.30 -7.01 12.57
CA GLN A 54 -12.18 -7.28 11.13
C GLN A 54 -12.05 -5.99 10.32
N GLY A 55 -12.78 -4.94 10.70
CA GLY A 55 -12.67 -3.62 10.07
C GLY A 55 -11.28 -3.00 10.24
N ARG A 56 -10.69 -3.07 11.43
CA ARG A 56 -9.32 -2.62 11.68
C ARG A 56 -8.30 -3.40 10.89
N MET A 57 -8.42 -4.73 10.82
CA MET A 57 -7.53 -5.57 10.02
C MET A 57 -7.57 -5.20 8.54
N ALA A 58 -8.77 -4.95 7.98
CA ALA A 58 -8.94 -4.50 6.60
C ALA A 58 -8.28 -3.13 6.36
N LEU A 59 -8.48 -2.16 7.26
CA LEU A 59 -7.84 -0.85 7.18
C LEU A 59 -6.31 -0.93 7.26
N THR A 60 -5.78 -1.82 8.10
CA THR A 60 -4.35 -2.11 8.14
C THR A 60 -3.88 -2.61 6.77
N LEU A 61 -4.55 -3.60 6.17
CA LEU A 61 -4.19 -4.09 4.83
C LEU A 61 -4.24 -2.98 3.77
N PHE A 62 -5.26 -2.11 3.80
CA PHE A 62 -5.34 -0.96 2.89
C PHE A 62 -4.15 -0.02 3.06
N SER A 63 -3.75 0.27 4.29
CA SER A 63 -2.56 1.09 4.57
C SER A 63 -1.26 0.46 4.04
N MET A 64 -1.14 -0.88 4.12
CA MET A 64 0.01 -1.61 3.56
C MET A 64 0.05 -1.51 2.03
N VAL A 65 -1.10 -1.63 1.38
CA VAL A 65 -1.21 -1.47 -0.08
C VAL A 65 -0.85 -0.05 -0.51
N ILE A 66 -1.30 0.96 0.23
CA ILE A 66 -0.93 2.37 -0.01
C ILE A 66 0.57 2.59 0.17
N ALA A 67 1.16 2.04 1.24
CA ALA A 67 2.61 2.12 1.48
C ALA A 67 3.41 1.44 0.36
N PHE A 68 2.96 0.28 -0.13
CA PHE A 68 3.55 -0.39 -1.28
C PHE A 68 3.44 0.47 -2.54
N GLY A 69 2.27 1.07 -2.79
CA GLY A 69 2.04 2.00 -3.88
C GLY A 69 2.98 3.21 -3.83
N LEU A 70 3.22 3.79 -2.65
CA LEU A 70 4.17 4.89 -2.44
C LEU A 70 5.60 4.51 -2.84
N VAL A 71 6.05 3.33 -2.42
CA VAL A 71 7.36 2.82 -2.83
C VAL A 71 7.40 2.59 -4.34
N ALA A 72 6.36 2.01 -4.94
CA ALA A 72 6.30 1.83 -6.39
C ALA A 72 6.35 3.17 -7.15
N THR A 73 5.66 4.21 -6.67
CA THR A 73 5.68 5.55 -7.27
C THR A 73 7.05 6.19 -7.18
N LEU A 74 7.66 6.20 -5.99
CA LEU A 74 8.99 6.80 -5.77
C LEU A 74 10.07 6.10 -6.60
N THR A 75 9.99 4.78 -6.69
CA THR A 75 10.95 3.96 -7.42
C THR A 75 10.79 4.12 -8.93
N GLY A 76 9.55 4.21 -9.42
CA GLY A 76 9.25 4.55 -10.81
C GLY A 76 9.76 5.95 -11.18
N LEU A 77 9.49 6.96 -10.34
CA LEU A 77 9.97 8.33 -10.53
C LEU A 77 11.50 8.39 -10.61
N TRP A 78 12.17 7.69 -9.69
CA TRP A 78 13.63 7.59 -9.68
C TRP A 78 14.18 6.93 -10.94
N GLN A 79 13.57 5.83 -11.40
CA GLN A 79 13.98 5.12 -12.63
C GLN A 79 13.82 5.99 -13.88
N ILE A 80 12.78 6.82 -13.95
CA ILE A 80 12.58 7.78 -15.05
C ILE A 80 13.66 8.86 -15.02
N ALA A 81 13.91 9.45 -13.85
CA ALA A 81 14.85 10.55 -13.67
C ALA A 81 16.31 10.13 -13.92
N THR A 82 16.78 9.05 -13.29
CA THR A 82 18.19 8.61 -13.41
C THR A 82 18.45 7.69 -14.60
N GLY A 83 17.43 7.02 -15.14
CA GLY A 83 17.62 6.04 -16.23
C GLY A 83 18.47 4.82 -15.84
N GLN A 84 18.72 4.62 -14.55
CA GLN A 84 19.55 3.56 -13.99
C GLN A 84 18.74 2.66 -13.05
N ARG A 85 19.07 1.36 -13.04
CA ARG A 85 18.47 0.41 -12.10
C ARG A 85 19.10 0.62 -10.72
N SER A 86 18.39 1.32 -9.85
CA SER A 86 18.87 1.62 -8.50
C SER A 86 18.81 0.39 -7.59
N ARG A 87 19.95 0.01 -6.98
CA ARG A 87 20.01 -0.99 -5.90
C ARG A 87 19.32 -0.50 -4.62
N VAL A 88 19.23 0.83 -4.45
CA VAL A 88 18.52 1.47 -3.34
C VAL A 88 17.03 1.10 -3.34
N VAL A 89 16.41 0.96 -4.53
CA VAL A 89 15.03 0.47 -4.64
C VAL A 89 14.85 -0.93 -4.05
N LEU A 90 15.80 -1.84 -4.31
CA LEU A 90 15.76 -3.19 -3.76
C LEU A 90 15.85 -3.16 -2.23
N VAL A 91 16.76 -2.33 -1.69
CA VAL A 91 16.90 -2.15 -0.24
C VAL A 91 15.65 -1.54 0.38
N VAL A 92 15.04 -0.52 -0.25
CA VAL A 92 13.81 0.10 0.23
C VAL A 92 12.63 -0.87 0.20
N VAL A 93 12.49 -1.67 -0.86
CA VAL A 93 11.44 -2.70 -0.95
C VAL A 93 11.64 -3.79 0.10
N ILE A 94 12.88 -4.24 0.32
CA ILE A 94 13.21 -5.21 1.37
C ILE A 94 12.91 -4.63 2.75
N LEU A 95 13.32 -3.39 3.02
CA LEU A 95 13.03 -2.71 4.29
C LEU A 95 11.54 -2.50 4.50
N LEU A 96 10.80 -2.12 3.46
CA LEU A 96 9.35 -1.98 3.54
C LEU A 96 8.71 -3.35 3.83
N ALA A 97 9.09 -4.40 3.09
CA ALA A 97 8.59 -5.75 3.34
C ALA A 97 8.91 -6.23 4.76
N PHE A 98 10.11 -5.93 5.26
CA PHE A 98 10.52 -6.28 6.62
C PHE A 98 9.74 -5.49 7.68
N ALA A 99 9.55 -4.19 7.48
CA ALA A 99 8.75 -3.33 8.37
C ALA A 99 7.28 -3.77 8.39
N LEU A 100 6.72 -4.09 7.23
CA LEU A 100 5.36 -4.62 7.08
C LEU A 100 5.20 -5.97 7.77
N PHE A 101 6.17 -6.87 7.62
CA PHE A 101 6.19 -8.16 8.29
C PHE A 101 6.28 -8.01 9.81
N ALA A 102 7.17 -7.14 10.30
CA ALA A 102 7.34 -6.86 11.72
C ALA A 102 6.07 -6.23 12.32
N TYR A 103 5.45 -5.28 11.61
CA TYR A 103 4.20 -4.65 12.02
C TYR A 103 3.05 -5.65 12.08
N ALA A 104 2.91 -6.52 11.07
CA ALA A 104 1.91 -7.58 11.07
C ALA A 104 2.13 -8.57 12.23
N ARG A 105 3.39 -8.93 12.53
CA ARG A 105 3.75 -9.79 13.66
C ARG A 105 3.48 -9.16 15.02
N TYR A 106 3.70 -7.85 15.14
CA TYR A 106 3.37 -7.10 16.35
C TYR A 106 1.86 -7.09 16.60
N LEU A 107 1.07 -6.90 15.53
CA LEU A 107 -0.38 -6.87 15.61
C LEU A 107 -0.97 -8.24 15.98
N THR A 108 -0.49 -9.34 15.40
CA THR A 108 -0.94 -10.69 15.77
C THR A 108 -0.47 -11.09 17.18
N GLY A 109 0.77 -10.77 17.54
CA GLY A 109 1.28 -11.03 18.89
C GLY A 109 0.58 -10.23 19.99
N ALA A 110 -0.02 -9.09 19.65
CA ALA A 110 -0.81 -8.26 20.57
C ALA A 110 -2.29 -8.69 20.70
N LEU A 111 -2.77 -9.58 19.83
CA LEU A 111 -4.14 -10.12 19.88
C LEU A 111 -4.21 -11.48 20.61
N ASP A 112 -3.08 -12.18 20.72
CA ASP A 112 -2.97 -13.50 21.36
C ASP A 112 -2.55 -13.46 22.85
N GLY A 113 -2.38 -12.27 23.45
CA GLY A 113 -1.93 -12.06 24.84
C GLY A 113 -2.85 -11.17 25.63
#